data_AF-I1XJH6-F1
#
_entry.id   AF-I1XJH6-F1
#
_cell.length_a   1.000
_cell.length_b   1.000
_cell.length_c   1.000
_cell.angle_alpha   90.00
_cell.angle_beta   90.00
_cell.angle_gamma   90.00
#
_symmetry.space_group_name_H-M   'P 1'
#
loop_
_entity.id
_entity.type
_entity.pdbx_description
1 polymer ?
#
loop_
_entity_poly.entity_id
_entity_poly.type
_entity_poly.pdbx_seq_one_letter_code
_entity_poly.pdbx_strand_id
1 'polypeptide(L)'
;MKSHSSSTQNDWILKTFAGLIAGFFIALAVSGLFFLLPLTIDRSAEAQLIMWLQALVWLTILSTCYLFRTGIKAWLWLTGVNLLLYALYFLFKFF
;
A
#
# COMPACT_ATOMS: atom_id res chain seq x y z
N MET A 1 10.26 36.25 19.08
CA MET A 1 9.06 35.39 19.00
C MET A 1 9.50 34.06 18.38
N LYS A 2 10.02 33.14 19.20
CA LYS A 2 10.48 31.81 18.74
C LYS A 2 9.23 30.95 18.58
N SER A 3 8.86 30.59 17.35
CA SER A 3 7.74 29.69 17.12
C SER A 3 8.09 28.33 17.75
N HIS A 4 7.27 27.89 18.69
CA HIS A 4 7.29 26.50 19.14
C HIS A 4 6.94 25.64 17.93
N SER A 5 7.93 25.02 17.29
CA SER A 5 7.71 24.01 16.27
C SER A 5 7.18 22.75 16.95
N SER A 6 5.86 22.62 16.94
CA SER A 6 5.09 21.44 17.30
C SER A 6 5.53 20.26 16.44
N SER A 7 6.51 19.48 16.90
CA SER A 7 7.09 18.34 16.16
C SER A 7 6.06 17.29 15.72
N THR A 8 4.90 17.23 16.39
CA THR A 8 3.78 16.35 16.02
C THR A 8 3.00 16.82 14.78
N GLN A 9 3.02 18.12 14.46
CA GLN A 9 2.20 18.74 13.42
C GLN A 9 2.81 18.70 12.01
N ASN A 10 4.07 18.29 11.85
CA ASN A 10 4.75 18.31 10.54
C ASN A 10 4.82 16.94 9.85
N ASP A 11 4.63 15.85 10.61
CA ASP A 11 4.83 14.49 10.11
C ASP A 11 3.62 13.91 9.36
N TRP A 12 2.44 14.51 9.51
CA TRP A 12 1.21 13.96 8.89
C TRP A 12 1.30 13.98 7.37
N ILE A 13 1.84 15.04 6.75
CA ILE A 13 2.06 15.12 5.31
C ILE A 13 2.93 13.95 4.85
N LEU A 14 4.02 13.68 5.55
CA LEU A 14 4.95 12.61 5.21
C LEU A 14 4.28 11.23 5.33
N LYS A 15 3.42 11.02 6.34
CA LYS A 15 2.59 9.80 6.48
C LYS A 15 1.56 9.67 5.38
N THR A 16 0.88 10.77 5.00
CA THR A 16 -0.08 10.79 3.91
C THR A 16 0.59 10.41 2.61
N PHE A 17 1.74 11.02 2.27
CA PHE A 17 2.50 10.65 1.07
C PHE A 17 3.02 9.20 1.12
N ALA A 18 3.42 8.71 2.29
CA ALA A 18 3.79 7.30 2.46
C ALA A 18 2.61 6.37 2.11
N GLY A 19 1.44 6.61 2.71
CA GLY A 19 0.23 5.83 2.44
C GLY A 19 -0.27 5.99 1.00
N LEU A 20 -0.15 7.18 0.42
CA LEU A 20 -0.61 7.46 -0.93
C LEU A 20 0.27 6.77 -1.97
N ILE A 21 1.59 7.01 -1.92
CA ILE A 21 2.53 6.49 -2.91
C ILE A 21 2.85 5.02 -2.60
N ALA A 22 3.44 4.73 -1.44
CA ALA A 22 3.86 3.37 -1.11
C ALA A 22 2.64 2.44 -0.92
N GLY A 23 1.53 2.94 -0.37
CA GLY A 23 0.30 2.16 -0.28
C GLY A 23 -0.35 1.87 -1.64
N PHE A 24 -0.23 2.77 -2.63
CA PHE A 24 -0.73 2.50 -3.98
C PHE A 24 0.05 1.36 -4.65
N PHE A 25 1.38 1.36 -4.52
CA PHE A 25 2.22 0.27 -5.02
C PHE A 25 1.94 -1.07 -4.31
N ILE A 26 1.69 -1.05 -2.99
CA ILE A 26 1.25 -2.26 -2.26
C ILE A 26 -0.05 -2.79 -2.85
N ALA A 27 -1.04 -1.91 -3.04
CA ALA A 27 -2.33 -2.32 -3.60
C ALA A 27 -2.13 -2.94 -5.00
N LEU A 28 -1.32 -2.31 -5.87
CA LEU A 28 -1.00 -2.88 -7.18
C LEU A 28 -0.33 -4.25 -7.10
N ALA A 29 0.61 -4.43 -6.17
CA ALA A 29 1.29 -5.72 -5.98
C ALA A 29 0.33 -6.81 -5.50
N VAL A 30 -0.58 -6.47 -4.57
CA VAL A 30 -1.63 -7.39 -4.09
C VAL A 30 -2.59 -7.75 -5.22
N SER A 31 -3.04 -6.77 -6.00
CA SER A 31 -3.89 -6.99 -7.17
C SER A 31 -3.20 -7.86 -8.24
N GLY A 32 -1.91 -7.64 -8.48
CA GLY A 32 -1.11 -8.46 -9.38
C GLY A 32 -0.94 -9.89 -8.89
N LEU A 33 -0.68 -10.10 -7.60
CA LEU A 33 -0.66 -11.42 -6.97
C LEU A 33 -2.01 -12.11 -7.10
N PHE A 34 -3.10 -11.39 -6.87
CA PHE A 34 -4.46 -11.90 -7.00
C PHE A 34 -4.77 -12.34 -8.45
N PHE A 35 -4.29 -11.59 -9.44
CA PHE A 35 -4.43 -11.95 -10.86
C PHE A 35 -3.66 -13.23 -11.26
N LEU A 36 -2.62 -13.62 -10.51
CA LEU A 36 -1.91 -14.88 -10.75
C LEU A 36 -2.68 -16.10 -10.22
N LEU A 37 -3.73 -15.93 -9.40
CA LEU A 37 -4.52 -17.05 -8.92
C LEU A 37 -5.36 -17.64 -10.07
N PRO A 38 -5.39 -18.98 -10.23
CA PRO A 38 -6.22 -19.63 -11.24
C PRO A 38 -7.69 -19.67 -10.78
N LEU A 39 -8.39 -18.54 -10.87
CA LEU A 39 -9.80 -18.44 -10.54
C LEU A 39 -10.65 -18.90 -11.73
N THR A 40 -11.59 -19.82 -11.49
CA THR A 40 -12.56 -20.29 -12.50
C THR A 40 -13.79 -19.38 -12.52
N ILE A 41 -13.59 -18.08 -12.72
CA ILE A 41 -14.66 -17.08 -12.79
C ILE A 41 -14.60 -16.35 -14.13
N ASP A 42 -15.70 -15.68 -14.48
CA ASP A 42 -15.74 -14.84 -15.68
C ASP A 42 -14.72 -13.69 -15.59
N ARG A 43 -14.08 -13.36 -16.71
CA ARG A 43 -13.05 -12.31 -16.77
C ARG A 43 -13.57 -10.93 -16.38
N SER A 44 -14.85 -10.63 -16.65
CA SER A 44 -15.45 -9.36 -16.22
C SER A 44 -15.62 -9.30 -14.70
N ALA A 45 -16.03 -10.42 -14.08
CA ALA A 45 -16.16 -10.54 -12.63
C ALA A 45 -14.79 -10.47 -11.94
N GLU A 46 -13.76 -11.11 -12.52
CA GLU A 46 -12.38 -11.02 -12.04
C GLU A 46 -11.86 -9.58 -12.05
N ALA A 47 -12.07 -8.85 -13.16
CA ALA A 47 -11.67 -7.46 -13.28
C ALA A 47 -12.38 -6.55 -12.26
N GLN A 48 -13.69 -6.76 -12.05
CA GLN A 48 -14.45 -6.04 -11.01
C GLN A 48 -13.93 -6.35 -9.61
N LEU A 49 -13.63 -7.62 -9.33
CA LEU A 49 -13.09 -8.04 -8.03
C LEU A 49 -11.74 -7.39 -7.76
N ILE A 50 -10.82 -7.40 -8.74
CA ILE A 50 -9.52 -6.74 -8.64
C ILE A 50 -9.69 -5.23 -8.45
N MET A 51 -10.62 -4.60 -9.17
CA MET A 51 -10.91 -3.16 -9.03
C MET A 51 -11.35 -2.80 -7.61
N TRP A 52 -12.28 -3.56 -7.02
CA TRP A 52 -12.74 -3.32 -5.65
C TRP A 52 -11.65 -3.66 -4.62
N LEU A 53 -10.93 -4.75 -4.81
CA LEU A 53 -9.82 -5.15 -3.94
C LEU A 53 -8.74 -4.07 -3.89
N GLN A 54 -8.33 -3.54 -5.04
CA GLN A 54 -7.36 -2.44 -5.15
C GLN A 54 -7.76 -1.25 -4.28
N ALA A 55 -9.00 -0.78 -4.42
CA ALA A 55 -9.51 0.37 -3.67
C ALA A 55 -9.55 0.10 -2.16
N LEU A 56 -10.05 -1.07 -1.75
CA LEU A 56 -10.17 -1.45 -0.34
C LEU A 56 -8.81 -1.58 0.33
N VAL A 57 -7.85 -2.25 -0.33
CA VAL A 57 -6.48 -2.38 0.17
C VAL A 57 -5.83 -1.01 0.31
N TRP A 58 -5.95 -0.16 -0.72
CA TRP A 58 -5.33 1.16 -0.70
C TRP A 58 -5.88 2.07 0.41
N LEU A 59 -7.21 2.13 0.56
CA LEU A 59 -7.87 2.93 1.61
C LEU A 59 -7.54 2.41 3.02
N THR A 60 -7.41 1.09 3.19
CA THR A 60 -6.99 0.49 4.46
C THR A 60 -5.56 0.91 4.82
N ILE A 61 -4.66 0.92 3.85
CA ILE A 61 -3.26 1.35 4.06
C ILE A 61 -3.20 2.87 4.34
N LEU A 62 -3.95 3.68 3.60
CA LEU A 62 -4.06 5.12 3.85
C LEU A 62 -4.59 5.42 5.26
N SER A 63 -5.52 4.62 5.76
CA SER A 63 -6.06 4.80 7.12
C SER A 63 -5.05 4.34 8.18
N THR A 64 -4.42 3.19 7.97
CA THR A 64 -3.45 2.62 8.92
C THR A 64 -2.09 3.35 8.93
N CYS A 65 -1.75 4.14 7.90
CA CYS A 65 -0.49 4.90 7.89
C CYS A 65 -0.39 5.93 9.02
N TYR A 66 -1.53 6.37 9.58
CA TYR A 66 -1.57 7.26 10.74
C TYR A 66 -1.30 6.57 12.07
N LEU A 67 -1.38 5.23 12.13
CA LEU A 67 -1.01 4.45 13.32
C LEU A 67 0.50 4.47 13.58
N PHE A 68 1.31 4.77 12.55
CA PHE A 68 2.75 4.92 12.74
C PHE A 68 3.08 6.18 13.53
N ARG A 69 4.02 6.06 14.48
CA ARG A 69 4.42 7.18 15.35
C ARG A 69 5.08 8.33 14.57
N THR A 70 5.87 8.03 13.53
CA THR A 70 6.58 9.03 12.70
C THR A 70 6.42 8.73 11.21
N GLY A 71 6.54 9.76 10.36
CA GLY A 71 6.40 9.61 8.91
C GLY A 71 7.50 8.75 8.27
N ILE A 72 8.72 8.83 8.79
CA ILE A 72 9.86 8.02 8.33
C ILE A 72 9.62 6.53 8.59
N LYS A 73 9.05 6.18 9.75
CA LYS A 73 8.72 4.78 10.08
C LYS A 73 7.63 4.24 9.15
N ALA A 74 6.63 5.07 8.81
CA ALA A 74 5.60 4.70 7.84
C ALA A 74 6.24 4.40 6.47
N TRP A 75 7.12 5.27 5.99
CA TRP A 75 7.86 5.03 4.75
C TRP A 75 8.67 3.73 4.79
N LEU A 76 9.50 3.54 5.81
CA LEU A 76 10.37 2.37 5.91
C LEU A 76 9.58 1.04 5.97
N TRP A 77 8.47 1.02 6.69
CA TRP A 77 7.60 -0.15 6.74
C TRP A 77 6.88 -0.39 5.42
N LEU A 78 6.25 0.63 4.84
CA LEU A 78 5.48 0.48 3.60
C LEU A 78 6.38 0.15 2.41
N THR A 79 7.60 0.71 2.32
CA THR A 79 8.55 0.33 1.28
C THR A 79 9.09 -1.09 1.50
N GLY A 80 9.33 -1.50 2.74
CA GLY A 80 9.72 -2.88 3.06
C GLY A 80 8.65 -3.89 2.65
N VAL A 81 7.38 -3.60 2.93
CA VAL A 81 6.24 -4.42 2.49
C VAL A 81 6.12 -4.46 0.97
N ASN A 82 6.34 -3.33 0.27
CA ASN A 82 6.41 -3.31 -1.19
C ASN A 82 7.47 -4.28 -1.71
N LEU A 83 8.70 -4.19 -1.19
CA LEU A 83 9.80 -5.04 -1.64
C LEU A 83 9.45 -6.53 -1.48
N LEU A 84 8.86 -6.90 -0.34
CA LEU A 84 8.41 -8.27 -0.07
C LEU A 84 7.32 -8.72 -1.04
N LEU A 85 6.29 -7.90 -1.28
CA LEU A 85 5.18 -8.26 -2.17
C LEU A 85 5.61 -8.38 -3.63
N TYR A 86 6.48 -7.48 -4.11
CA TYR A 86 7.02 -7.58 -5.46
C TYR A 86 7.96 -8.77 -5.59
N ALA A 87 8.80 -9.08 -4.59
CA ALA A 87 9.61 -10.29 -4.58
C ALA A 87 8.73 -11.55 -4.67
N LEU A 88 7.63 -11.59 -3.91
CA LEU A 88 6.67 -12.68 -3.96
C LEU A 88 5.97 -12.78 -5.32
N TYR A 89 5.57 -11.65 -5.90
CA TYR A 89 4.95 -11.58 -7.23
C TYR A 89 5.89 -12.13 -8.30
N PHE A 90 7.17 -11.70 -8.32
CA PHE A 90 8.15 -12.22 -9.27
C PHE A 90 8.44 -13.69 -9.06
N LEU A 91 8.48 -14.16 -7.81
CA LEU A 91 8.65 -15.56 -7.49
C LEU A 91 7.51 -16.38 -8.10
N PHE A 92 6.25 -16.04 -7.81
CA PHE A 92 5.09 -16.78 -8.33
C PHE A 92 4.89 -16.63 -9.83
N LYS A 93 5.26 -15.49 -10.42
CA LYS A 93 5.21 -15.30 -11.87
C LYS A 93 6.24 -16.17 -12.61
N PHE A 94 7.33 -16.54 -11.94
CA PHE A 94 8.37 -17.36 -12.53
C PHE A 94 8.05 -18.87 -12.48
N PHE A 95 7.22 -19.30 -11.55
CA PHE A 95 6.69 -20.67 -11.47
C PHE A 95 5.52 -20.88 -12.43
#